data_AF-A0A2M9HFG1-F1
#
_entry.id   AF-A0A2M9HFG1-F1
#
_cell.length_a   1.000
_cell.length_b   1.000
_cell.length_c   1.000
_cell.angle_alpha   90.00
_cell.angle_beta   90.00
_cell.angle_gamma   90.00
#
_symmetry.space_group_name_H-M   'P 1'
#
loop_
_entity.id
_entity.type
_entity.pdbx_description
1 polymer ?
#
loop_
_entity_poly.entity_id
_entity_poly.type
_entity_poly.pdbx_seq_one_letter_code
_entity_poly.pdbx_strand_id
1 'polypeptide(L)'
;MNAVNFPDATFRQYVSSNLDRSPHNGVLSLAERNAANEIDLFNKNVTSLKGLEYFPRLDKLYAPGNRLTSINVSQNTQLTVLDVKNNQLTALDVTRNPRLDSVWVNNNRLSSLNVSRNTALGYLDVSGNRLTALDVTHNRQLQSLKASNNRLTSLNLTNKPIMFDLMVNGNQLSSLDLSQTPKMTFLNSSGNRLLAARVTSDMLFEIDAQKQNAYAVDGTSLNVRQLIPWFSLSKVSDVRGGTISPSGVITPSSRKPGSVVSYSYDTGGHGDWIIDMKGLLDVKVSFTMKGAAPSRPTNPSTPGSGSVKQVPVYRVYNRRSGLHHYTTNKAEKDMLVRLGWRDESTKGASFITVAKGTAGAKPVYREYNRRTGNHNWTLNKAEHDMLVRLGWKGEGVAWYAPASGKNVYRLYNRNSGEHVYTMSYGEYVAVQRAGWRGEGVAWKSL
;
A
#
# COMPACT_ATOMS: atom_id res chain seq x y z
N MET A 1 -1.52 46.67 15.31
CA MET A 1 -0.85 45.44 14.83
C MET A 1 0.63 45.76 14.66
N ASN A 2 1.52 44.88 15.11
CA ASN A 2 2.97 45.12 15.09
C ASN A 2 3.73 43.78 15.12
N ALA A 3 5.06 43.82 15.05
CA ALA A 3 5.90 42.62 15.09
C ALA A 3 5.91 41.89 16.46
N VAL A 4 5.44 42.51 17.55
CA VAL A 4 5.31 41.83 18.85
C VAL A 4 4.14 40.86 18.84
N ASN A 5 3.00 41.31 18.30
CA ASN A 5 1.73 40.59 18.31
C ASN A 5 1.54 39.71 17.06
N PHE A 6 2.08 40.14 15.91
CA PHE A 6 2.09 39.42 14.64
C PHE A 6 3.51 39.45 14.07
N PRO A 7 4.43 38.58 14.53
CA PRO A 7 5.85 38.64 14.16
C PRO A 7 6.10 38.33 12.69
N ASP A 8 5.42 37.31 12.16
CA ASP A 8 5.51 36.93 10.74
C ASP A 8 4.98 38.06 9.85
N ALA A 9 5.82 38.53 8.92
CA ALA A 9 5.49 39.68 8.08
C ALA A 9 4.34 39.37 7.10
N THR A 10 4.29 38.16 6.55
CA THR A 10 3.25 37.75 5.60
C THR A 10 1.90 37.58 6.30
N PHE A 11 1.88 36.96 7.49
CA PHE A 11 0.66 36.86 8.28
C PHE A 11 0.18 38.24 8.74
N ARG A 12 1.08 39.10 9.22
CA ARG A 12 0.74 40.49 9.60
C ARG A 12 0.18 41.29 8.42
N GLN A 13 0.73 41.14 7.22
CA GLN A 13 0.21 41.77 6.01
C GLN A 13 -1.17 41.21 5.65
N TYR A 14 -1.36 39.88 5.69
CA TYR A 14 -2.68 39.27 5.45
C TYR A 14 -3.75 39.84 6.38
N VAL A 15 -3.46 39.90 7.68
CA VAL A 15 -4.39 40.46 8.68
C VAL A 15 -4.69 41.94 8.37
N SER A 16 -3.67 42.73 8.03
CA SER A 16 -3.83 44.15 7.70
C SER A 16 -4.58 44.43 6.39
N SER A 17 -4.58 43.50 5.44
CA SER A 17 -5.25 43.67 4.14
C SER A 17 -6.64 43.05 4.08
N ASN A 18 -7.01 42.16 5.00
CA ASN A 18 -8.26 41.38 4.94
C ASN A 18 -9.14 41.48 6.19
N LEU A 19 -8.55 41.74 7.36
CA LEU A 19 -9.22 41.66 8.67
C LEU A 19 -9.27 43.00 9.42
N ASP A 20 -8.24 43.83 9.29
CA ASP A 20 -8.32 45.27 9.59
C ASP A 20 -9.19 45.90 8.49
N ARG A 21 -10.41 46.28 8.85
CA ARG A 21 -11.43 46.89 7.98
C ARG A 21 -11.58 48.34 8.40
N SER A 22 -12.65 49.03 8.00
CA SER A 22 -12.81 50.48 8.28
C SER A 22 -12.60 50.80 9.77
N PRO A 23 -11.65 51.67 10.16
CA PRO A 23 -10.97 52.69 9.32
C PRO A 23 -9.61 52.30 8.69
N HIS A 24 -9.18 51.04 8.76
CA HIS A 24 -7.88 50.50 8.31
C HIS A 24 -6.69 51.25 8.96
N ASN A 25 -6.80 51.45 10.27
CA ASN A 25 -5.85 52.25 11.06
C ASN A 25 -4.69 51.41 11.63
N GLY A 26 -4.56 50.15 11.24
CA GLY A 26 -3.58 49.24 11.79
C GLY A 26 -3.96 48.65 13.14
N VAL A 27 -5.18 48.82 13.65
CA VAL A 27 -5.62 48.39 15.00
C VAL A 27 -6.93 47.62 14.94
N LEU A 28 -6.84 46.29 15.08
CA LEU A 28 -8.00 45.41 15.13
C LEU A 28 -8.95 45.70 16.30
N SER A 29 -10.12 46.24 15.99
CA SER A 29 -11.23 46.41 16.92
C SER A 29 -11.79 45.06 17.40
N LEU A 30 -12.67 45.09 18.40
CA LEU A 30 -13.40 43.89 18.82
C LEU A 30 -14.37 43.39 17.74
N ALA A 31 -14.94 44.28 16.94
CA ALA A 31 -15.88 43.93 15.87
C ALA A 31 -15.18 43.14 14.75
N GLU A 32 -14.02 43.61 14.30
CA GLU A 32 -13.22 42.95 13.27
C GLU A 32 -12.70 41.58 13.72
N ARG A 33 -12.18 41.50 14.94
CA ARG A 33 -11.73 40.23 15.55
C ARG A 33 -12.85 39.20 15.67
N ASN A 34 -14.09 39.65 15.88
CA ASN A 34 -15.28 38.81 15.92
C ASN A 34 -15.89 38.53 14.54
N ALA A 35 -15.54 39.31 13.50
CA ALA A 35 -16.00 39.12 12.13
C ALA A 35 -15.05 38.24 11.29
N ALA A 36 -13.83 37.98 11.79
CA ALA A 36 -12.88 37.02 11.21
C ALA A 36 -13.35 35.57 11.45
N ASN A 37 -14.20 35.07 10.55
CA ASN A 37 -14.71 33.70 10.55
C ASN A 37 -13.75 32.71 9.85
N GLU A 38 -13.04 33.16 8.81
CA GLU A 38 -12.12 32.34 8.01
C GLU A 38 -10.78 33.06 7.81
N ILE A 39 -9.68 32.30 7.84
CA ILE A 39 -8.33 32.75 7.50
C ILE A 39 -7.72 31.75 6.51
N ASP A 40 -7.27 32.24 5.35
CA ASP A 40 -6.58 31.44 4.32
C ASP A 40 -5.18 31.99 4.02
N LEU A 41 -4.18 31.15 4.25
CA LEU A 41 -2.75 31.37 4.11
C LEU A 41 -2.09 30.28 3.24
N PHE A 42 -2.83 29.65 2.32
CA PHE A 42 -2.31 28.65 1.38
C PHE A 42 -1.02 29.11 0.68
N ASN A 43 0.05 28.33 0.82
CA ASN A 43 1.37 28.54 0.19
C ASN A 43 1.96 29.97 0.37
N LYS A 44 1.70 30.65 1.49
CA LYS A 44 2.18 32.02 1.74
C LYS A 44 3.61 32.11 2.33
N ASN A 45 4.30 30.97 2.51
CA ASN A 45 5.61 30.87 3.19
C ASN A 45 5.60 31.37 4.67
N VAL A 46 4.44 31.35 5.33
CA VAL A 46 4.29 31.78 6.73
C VAL A 46 5.08 30.85 7.66
N THR A 47 5.76 31.44 8.64
CA THR A 47 6.61 30.79 9.63
C THR A 47 6.01 30.78 11.03
N SER A 48 5.12 31.73 11.34
CA SER A 48 4.42 31.81 12.64
C SER A 48 3.00 32.35 12.48
N LEU A 49 2.06 31.76 13.23
CA LEU A 49 0.68 32.25 13.39
C LEU A 49 0.46 32.90 14.76
N LYS A 50 1.51 33.38 15.44
CA LYS A 50 1.32 34.21 16.64
C LYS A 50 0.49 35.45 16.28
N GLY A 51 -0.54 35.72 17.07
CA GLY A 51 -1.61 36.68 16.79
C GLY A 51 -2.93 36.02 16.39
N LEU A 52 -2.95 34.71 16.11
CA LEU A 52 -4.20 33.95 15.87
C LEU A 52 -5.13 33.94 17.10
N GLU A 53 -4.55 34.06 18.30
CA GLU A 53 -5.26 34.18 19.57
C GLU A 53 -6.23 35.37 19.65
N TYR A 54 -6.10 36.36 18.76
CA TYR A 54 -6.99 37.51 18.70
C TYR A 54 -8.31 37.25 17.95
N PHE A 55 -8.52 36.09 17.33
CA PHE A 55 -9.73 35.77 16.54
C PHE A 55 -10.59 34.67 17.21
N PRO A 56 -11.32 34.97 18.30
CA PRO A 56 -12.04 33.97 19.10
C PRO A 56 -13.24 33.35 18.37
N ARG A 57 -13.74 34.00 17.30
CA ARG A 57 -14.84 33.51 16.45
C ARG A 57 -14.39 32.84 15.15
N LEU A 58 -13.09 32.58 15.01
CA LEU A 58 -12.54 31.85 13.87
C LEU A 58 -13.13 30.44 13.83
N ASP A 59 -13.76 30.12 12.71
CA ASP A 59 -14.45 28.86 12.41
C ASP A 59 -13.58 27.98 11.50
N LYS A 60 -12.83 28.60 10.58
CA LYS A 60 -12.00 27.89 9.61
C LYS A 60 -10.61 28.50 9.52
N LEU A 61 -9.60 27.63 9.56
CA LEU A 61 -8.21 28.01 9.31
C LEU A 61 -7.59 27.12 8.24
N TYR A 62 -7.20 27.74 7.14
CA TYR A 62 -6.40 27.14 6.08
C TYR A 62 -5.00 27.76 6.10
N ALA A 63 -3.99 27.01 6.52
CA ALA A 63 -2.58 27.39 6.39
C ALA A 63 -1.69 26.27 5.78
N PRO A 64 -2.14 25.55 4.73
CA PRO A 64 -1.38 24.47 4.14
C PRO A 64 -0.16 24.97 3.34
N GLY A 65 0.90 24.16 3.28
CA GLY A 65 2.08 24.42 2.44
C GLY A 65 2.94 25.59 2.91
N ASN A 66 3.01 25.78 4.23
CA ASN A 66 3.78 26.84 4.88
C ASN A 66 5.03 26.24 5.57
N ARG A 67 5.69 27.04 6.41
CA ARG A 67 6.91 26.66 7.14
C ARG A 67 6.68 26.63 8.65
N LEU A 68 5.44 26.44 9.09
CA LEU A 68 5.06 26.43 10.51
C LEU A 68 5.76 25.28 11.24
N THR A 69 6.50 25.59 12.29
CA THR A 69 7.09 24.61 13.23
C THR A 69 6.20 24.40 14.46
N SER A 70 5.37 25.40 14.80
CA SER A 70 4.35 25.34 15.84
C SER A 70 3.14 26.19 15.46
N ILE A 71 2.00 25.89 16.07
CA ILE A 71 0.75 26.67 15.99
C ILE A 71 0.05 26.59 17.36
N ASN A 72 -0.61 27.67 17.77
CA ASN A 72 -1.46 27.71 18.95
C ASN A 72 -2.89 28.09 18.52
N VAL A 73 -3.82 27.14 18.62
CA VAL A 73 -5.25 27.34 18.31
C VAL A 73 -6.13 27.39 19.56
N SER A 74 -5.54 27.47 20.77
CA SER A 74 -6.25 27.28 22.04
C SER A 74 -7.32 28.32 22.36
N GLN A 75 -7.25 29.51 21.76
CA GLN A 75 -8.25 30.58 21.90
C GLN A 75 -9.30 30.55 20.78
N ASN A 76 -9.06 29.80 19.71
CA ASN A 76 -9.97 29.65 18.57
C ASN A 76 -10.94 28.48 18.84
N THR A 77 -11.61 28.53 19.99
CA THR A 77 -12.49 27.45 20.51
C THR A 77 -13.69 27.14 19.60
N GLN A 78 -13.96 28.04 18.66
CA GLN A 78 -15.02 27.96 17.67
C GLN A 78 -14.67 27.18 16.39
N LEU A 79 -13.40 26.84 16.15
CA LEU A 79 -12.96 26.16 14.92
C LEU A 79 -13.74 24.86 14.64
N THR A 80 -14.29 24.75 13.44
CA THR A 80 -14.82 23.53 12.83
C THR A 80 -13.85 22.92 11.81
N VAL A 81 -13.05 23.75 11.13
CA VAL A 81 -12.07 23.32 10.10
C VAL A 81 -10.66 23.77 10.45
N LEU A 82 -9.71 22.84 10.40
CA LEU A 82 -8.27 23.12 10.54
C LEU A 82 -7.47 22.38 9.45
N ASP A 83 -6.92 23.11 8.47
CA ASP A 83 -5.95 22.60 7.51
C ASP A 83 -4.58 23.25 7.72
N VAL A 84 -3.64 22.45 8.23
CA VAL A 84 -2.22 22.82 8.41
C VAL A 84 -1.30 21.79 7.75
N LYS A 85 -1.77 21.09 6.71
CA LYS A 85 -0.99 20.07 6.00
C LYS A 85 0.25 20.65 5.30
N ASN A 86 1.22 19.81 4.99
CA ASN A 86 2.49 20.21 4.35
C ASN A 86 3.19 21.35 5.12
N ASN A 87 3.43 21.14 6.42
CA ASN A 87 4.16 22.06 7.30
C ASN A 87 5.31 21.31 8.00
N GLN A 88 5.88 21.87 9.07
CA GLN A 88 6.97 21.28 9.84
C GLN A 88 6.60 21.04 11.32
N LEU A 89 5.30 20.95 11.63
CA LEU A 89 4.79 20.80 13.00
C LEU A 89 5.32 19.51 13.65
N THR A 90 5.92 19.64 14.82
CA THR A 90 6.36 18.49 15.67
C THR A 90 5.34 18.14 16.74
N ALA A 91 4.50 19.09 17.13
CA ALA A 91 3.37 18.94 18.05
C ALA A 91 2.18 19.80 17.60
N LEU A 92 0.97 19.38 18.00
CA LEU A 92 -0.27 20.13 17.81
C LEU A 92 -1.23 19.78 18.95
N ASP A 93 -1.77 20.80 19.62
CA ASP A 93 -2.87 20.67 20.59
C ASP A 93 -4.16 21.20 19.98
N VAL A 94 -5.17 20.33 19.90
CA VAL A 94 -6.55 20.63 19.47
C VAL A 94 -7.58 20.36 20.57
N THR A 95 -7.13 20.09 21.80
CA THR A 95 -8.01 19.70 22.92
C THR A 95 -8.94 20.82 23.40
N ARG A 96 -8.66 22.06 22.99
CA ARG A 96 -9.48 23.27 23.24
C ARG A 96 -10.46 23.61 22.11
N ASN A 97 -10.53 22.79 21.06
CA ASN A 97 -11.32 23.06 19.85
C ASN A 97 -12.40 21.97 19.65
N PRO A 98 -13.36 21.82 20.58
CA PRO A 98 -14.29 20.68 20.62
C PRO A 98 -15.26 20.63 19.42
N ARG A 99 -15.37 21.73 18.67
CA ARG A 99 -16.20 21.85 17.47
C ARG A 99 -15.53 21.37 16.17
N LEU A 100 -14.24 20.99 16.20
CA LEU A 100 -13.54 20.50 15.02
C LEU A 100 -14.24 19.26 14.44
N ASP A 101 -14.73 19.42 13.23
CA ASP A 101 -15.31 18.37 12.38
C ASP A 101 -14.26 17.84 11.39
N SER A 102 -13.46 18.73 10.79
CA SER A 102 -12.55 18.38 9.71
C SER A 102 -11.12 18.87 9.96
N VAL A 103 -10.17 17.94 10.06
CA VAL A 103 -8.76 18.22 10.38
C VAL A 103 -7.80 17.60 9.35
N TRP A 104 -7.02 18.45 8.69
CA TRP A 104 -5.89 18.06 7.81
C TRP A 104 -4.57 18.48 8.44
N VAL A 105 -3.78 17.51 8.91
CA VAL A 105 -2.44 17.71 9.49
C VAL A 105 -1.39 16.83 8.81
N ASN A 106 -1.73 16.28 7.63
CA ASN A 106 -0.87 15.38 6.88
C ASN A 106 0.43 16.05 6.39
N ASN A 107 1.46 15.24 6.17
CA ASN A 107 2.82 15.69 5.80
C ASN A 107 3.38 16.73 6.79
N ASN A 108 3.45 16.34 8.07
CA ASN A 108 4.09 17.07 9.15
C ASN A 108 5.11 16.15 9.85
N ARG A 109 5.51 16.44 11.09
CA ARG A 109 6.49 15.64 11.87
C ARG A 109 5.93 15.18 13.21
N LEU A 110 4.61 15.13 13.36
CA LEU A 110 3.92 14.79 14.61
C LEU A 110 4.26 13.37 15.06
N SER A 111 4.69 13.21 16.31
CA SER A 111 4.87 11.89 16.97
C SER A 111 3.63 11.43 17.74
N SER A 112 2.76 12.36 18.12
CA SER A 112 1.47 12.12 18.78
C SER A 112 0.45 13.18 18.37
N LEU A 113 -0.84 12.85 18.48
CA LEU A 113 -1.96 13.78 18.35
C LEU A 113 -3.08 13.32 19.29
N ASN A 114 -3.65 14.23 20.08
CA ASN A 114 -4.77 13.94 20.98
C ASN A 114 -6.06 14.55 20.42
N VAL A 115 -6.97 13.70 19.91
CA VAL A 115 -8.27 14.10 19.37
C VAL A 115 -9.46 13.77 20.29
N SER A 116 -9.20 13.40 21.55
CA SER A 116 -10.24 12.92 22.50
C SER A 116 -11.33 13.95 22.84
N ARG A 117 -11.07 15.25 22.63
CA ARG A 117 -12.03 16.34 22.87
C ARG A 117 -12.79 16.77 21.62
N ASN A 118 -12.40 16.30 20.44
CA ASN A 118 -13.00 16.68 19.16
C ASN A 118 -14.09 15.65 18.80
N THR A 119 -15.12 15.54 19.64
CA THR A 119 -16.15 14.49 19.51
C THR A 119 -17.05 14.66 18.28
N ALA A 120 -17.05 15.85 17.67
CA ALA A 120 -17.71 16.15 16.41
C ALA A 120 -16.94 15.70 15.15
N LEU A 121 -15.68 15.27 15.28
CA LEU A 121 -14.76 15.01 14.17
C LEU A 121 -15.29 13.96 13.17
N GLY A 122 -15.72 14.42 11.99
CA GLY A 122 -16.13 13.60 10.84
C GLY A 122 -14.98 13.23 9.90
N TYR A 123 -13.95 14.08 9.77
CA TYR A 123 -12.80 13.85 8.89
C TYR A 123 -11.46 14.08 9.61
N LEU A 124 -10.53 13.13 9.46
CA LEU A 124 -9.17 13.26 9.98
C LEU A 124 -8.11 12.73 8.99
N ASP A 125 -7.19 13.60 8.57
CA ASP A 125 -5.98 13.21 7.81
C ASP A 125 -4.70 13.55 8.58
N VAL A 126 -4.05 12.50 9.10
CA VAL A 126 -2.75 12.51 9.78
C VAL A 126 -1.66 11.84 8.95
N SER A 127 -1.89 11.58 7.66
CA SER A 127 -0.99 10.81 6.80
C SER A 127 0.41 11.43 6.69
N GLY A 128 1.47 10.63 6.55
CA GLY A 128 2.83 11.15 6.39
C GLY A 128 3.36 11.88 7.63
N ASN A 129 3.04 11.38 8.82
CA ASN A 129 3.58 11.83 10.10
C ASN A 129 4.48 10.74 10.72
N ARG A 130 4.70 10.76 12.03
CA ARG A 130 5.54 9.82 12.77
C ARG A 130 4.79 9.13 13.91
N LEU A 131 3.46 9.10 13.85
CA LEU A 131 2.59 8.57 14.91
C LEU A 131 2.84 7.08 15.14
N THR A 132 3.10 6.68 16.39
CA THR A 132 3.22 5.28 16.82
C THR A 132 1.90 4.71 17.38
N ALA A 133 1.02 5.59 17.85
CA ALA A 133 -0.34 5.29 18.28
C ALA A 133 -1.27 6.44 17.90
N LEU A 134 -2.56 6.13 17.74
CA LEU A 134 -3.63 7.10 17.52
C LEU A 134 -4.91 6.57 18.19
N ASP A 135 -5.43 7.32 19.16
CA ASP A 135 -6.72 7.03 19.78
C ASP A 135 -7.83 7.83 19.08
N VAL A 136 -8.79 7.11 18.49
CA VAL A 136 -10.03 7.67 17.91
C VAL A 136 -11.29 7.11 18.57
N THR A 137 -11.18 6.46 19.74
CA THR A 137 -12.33 5.83 20.42
C THR A 137 -13.44 6.82 20.78
N HIS A 138 -13.07 8.08 21.05
CA HIS A 138 -13.97 9.17 21.38
C HIS A 138 -14.68 9.79 20.16
N ASN A 139 -14.16 9.61 18.95
CA ASN A 139 -14.64 10.27 17.72
C ASN A 139 -15.65 9.37 17.00
N ARG A 140 -16.85 9.20 17.59
CA ARG A 140 -17.90 8.30 17.04
C ARG A 140 -18.49 8.77 15.70
N GLN A 141 -18.37 10.06 15.38
CA GLN A 141 -18.84 10.65 14.13
C GLN A 141 -17.85 10.49 12.96
N LEU A 142 -16.69 9.88 13.19
CA LEU A 142 -15.61 9.82 12.19
C LEU A 142 -16.02 8.96 10.97
N GLN A 143 -16.14 9.61 9.82
CA GLN A 143 -16.57 9.04 8.53
C GLN A 143 -15.38 8.62 7.65
N SER A 144 -14.33 9.44 7.61
CA SER A 144 -13.09 9.19 6.87
C SER A 144 -11.87 9.36 7.79
N LEU A 145 -10.99 8.36 7.80
CA LEU A 145 -9.73 8.38 8.53
C LEU A 145 -8.57 8.04 7.60
N LYS A 146 -7.66 9.00 7.43
CA LYS A 146 -6.42 8.85 6.66
C LYS A 146 -5.23 8.96 7.61
N ALA A 147 -4.60 7.83 7.87
CA ALA A 147 -3.45 7.68 8.75
C ALA A 147 -2.25 7.00 8.06
N SER A 148 -2.23 7.00 6.73
CA SER A 148 -1.21 6.32 5.93
C SER A 148 0.20 6.85 6.17
N ASN A 149 1.21 6.01 5.95
CA ASN A 149 2.63 6.37 6.07
C ASN A 149 2.97 6.95 7.47
N ASN A 150 2.56 6.24 8.51
CA ASN A 150 2.90 6.50 9.91
C ASN A 150 3.67 5.28 10.48
N ARG A 151 3.66 5.08 11.80
CA ARG A 151 4.32 3.96 12.48
C ARG A 151 3.37 3.17 13.39
N LEU A 152 2.05 3.31 13.19
CA LEU A 152 1.00 2.73 14.03
C LEU A 152 1.14 1.21 14.14
N THR A 153 1.19 0.69 15.36
CA THR A 153 1.24 -0.76 15.64
C THR A 153 -0.14 -1.36 15.94
N SER A 154 -1.07 -0.53 16.38
CA SER A 154 -2.48 -0.86 16.57
C SER A 154 -3.37 0.35 16.23
N LEU A 155 -4.64 0.09 15.96
CA LEU A 155 -5.66 1.12 15.75
C LEU A 155 -7.01 0.56 16.24
N ASN A 156 -7.65 1.27 17.17
CA ASN A 156 -8.94 0.86 17.72
C ASN A 156 -10.09 1.55 16.98
N LEU A 157 -10.84 0.78 16.19
CA LEU A 157 -11.99 1.24 15.40
C LEU A 157 -13.33 0.78 15.98
N THR A 158 -13.35 0.33 17.24
CA THR A 158 -14.58 0.07 17.99
C THR A 158 -15.51 1.30 17.94
N ASN A 159 -16.81 1.04 17.74
CA ASN A 159 -17.87 2.04 17.66
C ASN A 159 -17.56 3.17 16.65
N LYS A 160 -17.55 2.79 15.36
CA LYS A 160 -17.41 3.68 14.20
C LYS A 160 -18.53 3.40 13.17
N PRO A 161 -19.81 3.54 13.58
CA PRO A 161 -20.96 3.02 12.84
C PRO A 161 -21.17 3.65 11.46
N ILE A 162 -20.60 4.84 11.21
CA ILE A 162 -20.75 5.61 9.97
C ILE A 162 -19.44 5.78 9.18
N MET A 163 -18.36 5.08 9.57
CA MET A 163 -17.09 5.12 8.84
C MET A 163 -17.21 4.41 7.50
N PHE A 164 -16.85 5.10 6.41
CA PHE A 164 -16.90 4.56 5.04
C PHE A 164 -15.54 4.53 4.33
N ASP A 165 -14.58 5.38 4.72
CA ASP A 165 -13.25 5.51 4.11
C ASP A 165 -12.14 5.34 5.15
N LEU A 166 -11.28 4.32 4.97
CA LEU A 166 -10.15 4.05 5.84
C LEU A 166 -8.86 3.85 5.05
N MET A 167 -7.92 4.79 5.20
CA MET A 167 -6.56 4.68 4.67
C MET A 167 -5.56 4.54 5.81
N VAL A 168 -5.01 3.34 5.99
CA VAL A 168 -4.01 3.03 7.03
C VAL A 168 -2.74 2.43 6.44
N ASN A 169 -2.54 2.55 5.13
CA ASN A 169 -1.44 1.91 4.43
C ASN A 169 -0.05 2.43 4.83
N GLY A 170 0.97 1.58 4.80
CA GLY A 170 2.34 1.96 5.21
C GLY A 170 2.45 2.23 6.70
N ASN A 171 1.89 1.34 7.52
CA ASN A 171 2.00 1.35 8.98
C ASN A 171 2.58 -0.01 9.47
N GLN A 172 2.45 -0.33 10.75
CA GLN A 172 2.95 -1.56 11.36
C GLN A 172 1.84 -2.38 12.03
N LEU A 173 0.59 -2.20 11.61
CA LEU A 173 -0.57 -2.85 12.22
C LEU A 173 -0.45 -4.37 12.14
N SER A 174 -0.62 -5.05 13.28
CA SER A 174 -0.69 -6.51 13.38
C SER A 174 -2.06 -7.07 13.04
N SER A 175 -3.12 -6.27 13.16
CA SER A 175 -4.50 -6.68 12.89
C SER A 175 -5.40 -5.49 12.60
N LEU A 176 -6.58 -5.77 12.01
CA LEU A 176 -7.66 -4.81 11.85
C LEU A 176 -8.99 -5.45 12.24
N ASP A 177 -9.72 -4.83 13.16
CA ASP A 177 -11.10 -5.21 13.48
C ASP A 177 -12.05 -4.14 12.91
N LEU A 178 -12.76 -4.51 11.83
CA LEU A 178 -13.75 -3.70 11.13
C LEU A 178 -15.19 -4.19 11.39
N SER A 179 -15.38 -5.08 12.38
CA SER A 179 -16.70 -5.61 12.75
C SER A 179 -17.69 -4.54 13.25
N GLN A 180 -17.19 -3.37 13.65
CA GLN A 180 -18.01 -2.22 14.08
C GLN A 180 -17.90 -0.99 13.15
N THR A 181 -17.54 -1.22 11.88
CA THR A 181 -17.58 -0.22 10.80
C THR A 181 -18.50 -0.67 9.65
N PRO A 182 -19.80 -0.93 9.87
CA PRO A 182 -20.72 -1.56 8.89
C PRO A 182 -21.02 -0.71 7.65
N LYS A 183 -20.49 0.52 7.56
CA LYS A 183 -20.61 1.40 6.39
C LYS A 183 -19.32 1.49 5.56
N MET A 184 -18.30 0.69 5.86
CA MET A 184 -17.03 0.70 5.13
C MET A 184 -17.25 0.35 3.64
N THR A 185 -16.84 1.25 2.75
CA THR A 185 -16.86 1.03 1.29
C THR A 185 -15.45 1.09 0.68
N PHE A 186 -14.52 1.81 1.32
CA PHE A 186 -13.14 1.93 0.87
C PHE A 186 -12.15 1.60 2.00
N LEU A 187 -11.27 0.63 1.74
CA LEU A 187 -10.17 0.27 2.62
C LEU A 187 -8.85 0.26 1.85
N ASN A 188 -7.84 0.96 2.35
CA ASN A 188 -6.45 0.73 1.98
C ASN A 188 -5.59 0.43 3.22
N SER A 189 -5.34 -0.86 3.44
CA SER A 189 -4.51 -1.39 4.53
C SER A 189 -3.15 -1.93 4.07
N SER A 190 -2.75 -1.67 2.82
CA SER A 190 -1.48 -2.16 2.25
C SER A 190 -0.23 -1.72 3.03
N GLY A 191 0.86 -2.48 2.97
CA GLY A 191 2.11 -2.15 3.65
C GLY A 191 2.05 -2.20 5.18
N ASN A 192 1.04 -2.85 5.78
CA ASN A 192 1.01 -3.20 7.20
C ASN A 192 1.67 -4.57 7.44
N ARG A 193 1.46 -5.19 8.61
CA ARG A 193 1.95 -6.54 8.95
C ARG A 193 0.80 -7.40 9.46
N LEU A 194 -0.34 -7.36 8.77
CA LEU A 194 -1.58 -7.98 9.24
C LEU A 194 -1.46 -9.51 9.36
N LEU A 195 -1.76 -10.02 10.56
CA LEU A 195 -1.83 -11.43 10.92
C LEU A 195 -3.26 -11.97 11.02
N ALA A 196 -4.24 -11.06 11.13
CA ALA A 196 -5.66 -11.35 11.10
C ALA A 196 -6.45 -10.08 10.79
N ALA A 197 -7.64 -10.25 10.22
CA ALA A 197 -8.62 -9.19 10.11
C ALA A 197 -10.03 -9.72 10.41
N ARG A 198 -10.94 -8.82 10.78
CA ARG A 198 -12.38 -9.06 10.86
C ARG A 198 -13.08 -8.02 10.00
N VAL A 199 -13.96 -8.46 9.11
CA VAL A 199 -14.84 -7.59 8.30
C VAL A 199 -16.30 -7.91 8.62
N THR A 200 -17.24 -7.05 8.23
CA THR A 200 -18.67 -7.40 8.21
C THR A 200 -19.00 -8.12 6.89
N SER A 201 -20.06 -8.93 6.88
CA SER A 201 -20.48 -9.76 5.73
C SER A 201 -20.60 -8.97 4.43
N ASP A 202 -21.07 -7.73 4.52
CA ASP A 202 -21.52 -6.91 3.38
C ASP A 202 -20.37 -6.12 2.71
N MET A 203 -19.12 -6.31 3.16
CA MET A 203 -17.95 -5.57 2.68
C MET A 203 -17.37 -6.17 1.40
N LEU A 204 -17.47 -5.45 0.28
CA LEU A 204 -17.04 -5.88 -1.06
C LEU A 204 -15.56 -5.56 -1.38
N PHE A 205 -14.66 -5.61 -0.40
CA PHE A 205 -13.23 -5.31 -0.61
C PHE A 205 -12.29 -6.40 -0.07
N GLU A 206 -11.26 -6.71 -0.85
CA GLU A 206 -10.22 -7.67 -0.49
C GLU A 206 -9.11 -7.00 0.35
N ILE A 207 -8.78 -7.60 1.50
CA ILE A 207 -7.54 -7.27 2.20
C ILE A 207 -6.40 -8.04 1.54
N ASP A 208 -5.91 -7.51 0.42
CA ASP A 208 -4.83 -8.14 -0.36
C ASP A 208 -3.59 -8.35 0.51
N ALA A 209 -3.33 -9.63 0.76
CA ALA A 209 -2.26 -10.11 1.60
C ALA A 209 -0.87 -10.00 0.95
N GLN A 210 -0.80 -10.01 -0.39
CA GLN A 210 0.45 -9.78 -1.13
C GLN A 210 0.95 -8.34 -0.98
N LYS A 211 0.03 -7.41 -0.67
CA LYS A 211 0.37 -6.03 -0.29
C LYS A 211 0.78 -5.90 1.17
N GLN A 212 0.74 -6.94 2.01
CA GLN A 212 1.22 -6.88 3.40
C GLN A 212 2.71 -7.18 3.50
N ASN A 213 3.41 -6.46 4.38
CA ASN A 213 4.76 -6.80 4.79
C ASN A 213 4.71 -8.02 5.74
N ALA A 214 5.74 -8.85 5.73
CA ALA A 214 5.84 -9.93 6.70
C ALA A 214 5.93 -9.39 8.14
N TYR A 215 5.25 -10.04 9.07
CA TYR A 215 5.39 -9.73 10.49
C TYR A 215 6.70 -10.34 10.99
N ALA A 216 7.72 -9.51 11.20
CA ALA A 216 9.03 -9.94 11.68
C ALA A 216 9.05 -10.06 13.21
N VAL A 217 9.58 -11.18 13.71
CA VAL A 217 9.87 -11.40 15.15
C VAL A 217 11.30 -11.87 15.37
N ASP A 218 11.93 -11.35 16.41
CA ASP A 218 13.21 -11.86 16.92
C ASP A 218 12.93 -12.96 17.94
N GLY A 219 13.19 -14.21 17.58
CA GLY A 219 12.93 -15.37 18.44
C GLY A 219 12.50 -16.62 17.69
N THR A 220 12.20 -17.68 18.46
CA THR A 220 11.87 -19.01 17.95
C THR A 220 10.38 -19.26 17.71
N SER A 221 9.50 -18.41 18.25
CA SER A 221 8.05 -18.52 18.09
C SER A 221 7.33 -17.19 18.36
N LEU A 222 6.08 -17.08 17.93
CA LEU A 222 5.19 -15.93 18.16
C LEU A 222 3.85 -16.43 18.74
N ASN A 223 3.46 -15.96 19.93
CA ASN A 223 2.12 -16.17 20.44
C ASN A 223 1.15 -15.13 19.84
N VAL A 224 0.45 -15.51 18.77
CA VAL A 224 -0.45 -14.59 18.05
C VAL A 224 -1.65 -14.15 18.90
N ARG A 225 -2.08 -14.96 19.88
CA ARG A 225 -3.20 -14.62 20.77
C ARG A 225 -2.83 -13.62 21.86
N GLN A 226 -1.57 -13.51 22.25
CA GLN A 226 -1.11 -12.41 23.11
C GLN A 226 -1.11 -11.06 22.37
N LEU A 227 -0.81 -11.08 21.07
CA LEU A 227 -0.82 -9.89 20.22
C LEU A 227 -2.22 -9.51 19.72
N ILE A 228 -3.06 -10.52 19.48
CA ILE A 228 -4.40 -10.41 18.91
C ILE A 228 -5.33 -11.31 19.74
N PRO A 229 -5.86 -10.84 20.88
CA PRO A 229 -6.67 -11.66 21.80
C PRO A 229 -7.89 -12.31 21.14
N TRP A 230 -8.39 -11.71 20.06
CA TRP A 230 -9.58 -12.14 19.33
C TRP A 230 -9.30 -13.13 18.17
N PHE A 231 -8.04 -13.53 17.97
CA PHE A 231 -7.59 -14.44 16.91
C PHE A 231 -8.19 -15.85 17.05
N SER A 232 -8.89 -16.31 16.00
CA SER A 232 -9.47 -17.67 15.98
C SER A 232 -8.65 -18.65 15.13
N LEU A 233 -8.32 -19.80 15.71
CA LEU A 233 -7.72 -20.91 14.97
C LEU A 233 -8.71 -21.58 14.01
N SER A 234 -10.02 -21.48 14.24
CA SER A 234 -11.04 -22.01 13.30
C SER A 234 -11.07 -21.27 11.96
N LYS A 235 -10.46 -20.08 11.90
CA LYS A 235 -10.33 -19.26 10.69
C LYS A 235 -8.98 -19.48 9.97
N VAL A 236 -8.12 -20.37 10.47
CA VAL A 236 -6.79 -20.63 9.90
C VAL A 236 -6.83 -21.84 8.96
N SER A 237 -6.31 -21.68 7.74
CA SER A 237 -5.98 -22.78 6.82
C SER A 237 -4.55 -22.65 6.27
N ASP A 238 -4.12 -23.59 5.43
CA ASP A 238 -2.91 -23.47 4.60
C ASP A 238 -1.61 -23.15 5.35
N VAL A 239 -1.47 -23.64 6.58
CA VAL A 239 -0.26 -23.48 7.39
C VAL A 239 0.94 -24.17 6.70
N ARG A 240 1.98 -23.39 6.38
CA ARG A 240 3.18 -23.83 5.67
C ARG A 240 4.43 -23.23 6.31
N GLY A 241 5.55 -23.95 6.24
CA GLY A 241 6.85 -23.52 6.79
C GLY A 241 6.98 -23.62 8.32
N GLY A 242 5.92 -24.05 9.01
CA GLY A 242 5.86 -24.17 10.47
C GLY A 242 4.54 -24.78 10.93
N THR A 243 4.24 -24.58 12.21
CA THR A 243 3.00 -24.99 12.87
C THR A 243 2.39 -23.81 13.63
N ILE A 244 1.09 -23.89 13.90
CA ILE A 244 0.41 -23.04 14.89
C ILE A 244 -0.22 -23.96 15.94
N SER A 245 0.17 -23.81 17.20
CA SER A 245 -0.36 -24.65 18.29
C SER A 245 -1.83 -24.32 18.62
N PRO A 246 -2.54 -25.20 19.34
CA PRO A 246 -3.86 -24.90 19.92
C PRO A 246 -3.89 -23.68 20.84
N SER A 247 -2.73 -23.29 21.41
CA SER A 247 -2.56 -22.07 22.22
C SER A 247 -2.28 -20.80 21.39
N GLY A 248 -2.14 -20.90 20.06
CA GLY A 248 -1.85 -19.77 19.18
C GLY A 248 -0.36 -19.46 19.02
N VAL A 249 0.53 -20.43 19.31
CA VAL A 249 1.99 -20.26 19.17
C VAL A 249 2.42 -20.69 17.77
N ILE A 250 2.82 -19.72 16.95
CA ILE A 250 3.36 -19.89 15.60
C ILE A 250 4.85 -20.23 15.73
N THR A 251 5.29 -21.36 15.17
CA THR A 251 6.68 -21.85 15.26
C THR A 251 7.17 -22.33 13.90
N PRO A 252 8.32 -21.86 13.36
CA PRO A 252 8.85 -22.32 12.09
C PRO A 252 9.48 -23.72 12.20
N SER A 253 9.32 -24.54 11.16
CA SER A 253 9.94 -25.87 11.08
C SER A 253 11.47 -25.79 10.91
N SER A 254 11.96 -24.68 10.36
CA SER A 254 13.38 -24.36 10.23
C SER A 254 13.81 -23.41 11.35
N ARG A 255 14.93 -23.73 12.02
CA ARG A 255 15.56 -22.85 13.03
C ARG A 255 16.65 -21.94 12.46
N LYS A 256 16.56 -21.58 11.17
CA LYS A 256 17.50 -20.65 10.51
C LYS A 256 16.98 -19.21 10.57
N PRO A 257 17.84 -18.18 10.63
CA PRO A 257 17.43 -16.79 10.44
C PRO A 257 16.67 -16.61 9.11
N GLY A 258 15.61 -15.81 9.12
CA GLY A 258 14.75 -15.59 7.95
C GLY A 258 13.76 -16.74 7.66
N SER A 259 13.56 -17.67 8.58
CA SER A 259 12.53 -18.71 8.41
C SER A 259 11.13 -18.09 8.43
N VAL A 260 10.21 -18.61 7.61
CA VAL A 260 8.87 -18.03 7.43
C VAL A 260 7.80 -19.07 7.72
N VAL A 261 6.76 -18.68 8.46
CA VAL A 261 5.50 -19.42 8.54
C VAL A 261 4.42 -18.62 7.82
N SER A 262 3.66 -19.25 6.95
CA SER A 262 2.52 -18.64 6.28
C SER A 262 1.25 -19.44 6.54
N TYR A 263 0.11 -18.77 6.55
CA TYR A 263 -1.22 -19.39 6.69
C TYR A 263 -2.27 -18.47 6.08
N SER A 264 -3.38 -19.01 5.61
CA SER A 264 -4.53 -18.19 5.18
C SER A 264 -5.47 -17.99 6.37
N TYR A 265 -6.03 -16.79 6.51
CA TYR A 265 -6.94 -16.43 7.60
C TYR A 265 -8.27 -15.91 7.05
N ASP A 266 -9.36 -16.60 7.37
CA ASP A 266 -10.73 -16.22 7.02
C ASP A 266 -11.13 -14.94 7.78
N THR A 267 -11.39 -13.86 7.04
CA THR A 267 -11.79 -12.54 7.58
C THR A 267 -13.30 -12.40 7.81
N GLY A 268 -14.13 -13.31 7.29
CA GLY A 268 -15.58 -13.34 7.46
C GLY A 268 -16.41 -12.65 6.36
N GLY A 269 -15.81 -12.33 5.22
CA GLY A 269 -16.54 -11.77 4.06
C GLY A 269 -17.11 -12.86 3.15
N HIS A 270 -18.41 -12.77 2.84
CA HIS A 270 -19.12 -13.67 1.93
C HIS A 270 -19.80 -12.85 0.83
N GLY A 271 -19.22 -12.84 -0.38
CA GLY A 271 -19.79 -12.20 -1.56
C GLY A 271 -20.45 -13.22 -2.48
N ASP A 272 -21.78 -13.23 -2.54
CA ASP A 272 -22.58 -14.22 -3.28
C ASP A 272 -22.59 -14.05 -4.83
N TRP A 273 -21.46 -13.70 -5.47
CA TRP A 273 -21.40 -13.56 -6.94
C TRP A 273 -20.13 -14.12 -7.60
N ILE A 274 -20.32 -15.25 -8.29
CA ILE A 274 -19.56 -15.82 -9.43
C ILE A 274 -18.10 -16.25 -9.21
N ILE A 275 -17.37 -15.75 -8.21
CA ILE A 275 -16.09 -16.36 -7.80
C ILE A 275 -16.10 -16.62 -6.29
N ASP A 276 -16.06 -17.90 -5.92
CA ASP A 276 -16.04 -18.43 -4.54
C ASP A 276 -14.69 -18.16 -3.84
N MET A 277 -14.31 -16.88 -3.76
CA MET A 277 -13.23 -16.38 -2.93
C MET A 277 -13.82 -15.86 -1.62
N LYS A 278 -14.01 -16.78 -0.67
CA LYS A 278 -14.21 -16.47 0.74
C LYS A 278 -13.17 -15.43 1.18
N GLY A 279 -13.57 -14.44 1.98
CA GLY A 279 -12.66 -13.38 2.44
C GLY A 279 -11.46 -13.98 3.17
N LEU A 280 -10.30 -14.04 2.50
CA LEU A 280 -9.10 -14.72 2.98
C LEU A 280 -7.90 -13.76 2.97
N LEU A 281 -7.12 -13.80 4.04
CA LEU A 281 -5.87 -13.05 4.23
C LEU A 281 -4.69 -14.05 4.26
N ASP A 282 -3.87 -14.10 3.22
CA ASP A 282 -2.64 -14.93 3.18
C ASP A 282 -1.49 -14.34 4.01
N VAL A 283 -1.48 -14.66 5.30
CA VAL A 283 -0.52 -14.15 6.28
C VAL A 283 0.88 -14.72 6.07
N LYS A 284 1.91 -13.90 6.32
CA LYS A 284 3.32 -14.31 6.41
C LYS A 284 3.98 -13.76 7.68
N VAL A 285 4.54 -14.65 8.48
CA VAL A 285 5.30 -14.36 9.70
C VAL A 285 6.76 -14.75 9.45
N SER A 286 7.68 -13.81 9.63
CA SER A 286 9.12 -14.02 9.45
C SER A 286 9.84 -14.06 10.79
N PHE A 287 10.77 -14.99 10.96
CA PHE A 287 11.50 -15.23 12.19
C PHE A 287 12.99 -14.94 12.03
N THR A 288 13.54 -14.10 12.89
CA THR A 288 14.97 -13.84 13.04
C THR A 288 15.49 -14.62 14.25
N MET A 289 16.18 -15.72 13.99
CA MET A 289 16.87 -16.48 15.05
C MET A 289 18.20 -15.81 15.40
N LYS A 290 18.52 -15.69 16.69
CA LYS A 290 19.88 -15.44 17.18
C LYS A 290 20.59 -16.81 17.29
N GLY A 291 21.84 -16.93 16.82
CA GLY A 291 22.57 -18.22 16.71
C GLY A 291 23.00 -18.82 18.05
N ALA A 292 23.49 -20.07 18.16
CA ALA A 292 23.89 -21.05 17.13
C ALA A 292 23.64 -22.53 17.57
N ALA A 293 24.01 -23.52 16.74
CA ALA A 293 23.91 -24.99 16.95
C ALA A 293 25.06 -25.70 16.16
N PRO A 294 25.39 -27.03 16.26
CA PRO A 294 24.58 -28.19 16.75
C PRO A 294 25.37 -29.36 17.45
N SER A 295 24.76 -30.55 17.63
CA SER A 295 25.43 -31.87 17.74
C SER A 295 24.52 -33.05 17.27
N ARG A 296 25.10 -34.19 16.83
CA ARG A 296 24.43 -35.39 16.23
C ARG A 296 25.19 -36.69 16.59
N PRO A 297 24.56 -37.89 16.61
CA PRO A 297 24.53 -38.83 15.45
C PRO A 297 23.11 -39.50 15.28
N THR A 298 22.77 -40.48 14.43
CA THR A 298 23.52 -41.37 13.50
C THR A 298 22.81 -41.52 12.12
N ASN A 299 22.51 -42.74 11.62
CA ASN A 299 22.06 -43.15 10.26
C ASN A 299 21.11 -44.40 10.33
N PRO A 300 20.44 -44.94 9.27
CA PRO A 300 20.71 -44.80 7.81
C PRO A 300 19.49 -44.63 6.82
N SER A 301 19.82 -44.42 5.52
CA SER A 301 18.97 -44.63 4.30
C SER A 301 17.75 -43.69 4.07
N THR A 302 17.16 -43.44 2.88
CA THR A 302 17.53 -43.23 1.43
C THR A 302 16.27 -42.62 0.73
N PRO A 303 16.17 -42.29 -0.58
CA PRO A 303 17.01 -41.54 -1.54
C PRO A 303 16.50 -40.08 -1.77
N GLY A 304 17.13 -39.32 -2.68
CA GLY A 304 16.99 -37.85 -2.79
C GLY A 304 15.95 -37.29 -3.78
N SER A 305 15.93 -35.96 -3.90
CA SER A 305 15.16 -35.18 -4.89
C SER A 305 16.01 -34.02 -5.43
N GLY A 306 16.05 -33.85 -6.75
CA GLY A 306 17.06 -33.04 -7.45
C GLY A 306 16.76 -31.55 -7.62
N SER A 307 17.80 -30.75 -7.80
CA SER A 307 17.70 -29.32 -8.13
C SER A 307 17.28 -29.11 -9.59
N VAL A 308 16.23 -28.33 -9.82
CA VAL A 308 15.71 -28.00 -11.16
C VAL A 308 16.62 -26.99 -11.89
N LYS A 309 16.95 -27.28 -13.15
CA LYS A 309 17.80 -26.43 -14.00
C LYS A 309 17.06 -25.18 -14.48
N GLN A 310 17.58 -24.02 -14.08
CA GLN A 310 17.07 -22.69 -14.45
C GLN A 310 17.52 -22.28 -15.87
N VAL A 311 16.68 -21.49 -16.54
CA VAL A 311 16.93 -20.90 -17.87
C VAL A 311 16.47 -19.44 -17.84
N PRO A 312 17.30 -18.44 -18.19
CA PRO A 312 16.87 -17.04 -18.23
C PRO A 312 16.06 -16.73 -19.49
N VAL A 313 15.06 -15.84 -19.37
CA VAL A 313 14.39 -15.19 -20.51
C VAL A 313 14.73 -13.70 -20.47
N TYR A 314 15.26 -13.19 -21.57
CA TYR A 314 15.64 -11.79 -21.75
C TYR A 314 14.51 -10.99 -22.40
N ARG A 315 14.40 -9.69 -22.09
CA ARG A 315 13.46 -8.75 -22.72
C ARG A 315 14.24 -7.62 -23.39
N VAL A 316 13.97 -7.38 -24.68
CA VAL A 316 14.50 -6.21 -25.42
C VAL A 316 13.36 -5.39 -26.03
N TYR A 317 13.59 -4.09 -26.15
CA TYR A 317 12.60 -3.11 -26.64
C TYR A 317 13.16 -2.26 -27.79
N ASN A 318 12.43 -2.18 -28.90
CA ASN A 318 12.74 -1.31 -30.03
C ASN A 318 12.02 0.03 -29.90
N ARG A 319 12.78 1.11 -29.63
CA ARG A 319 12.22 2.46 -29.52
C ARG A 319 11.62 3.01 -30.82
N ARG A 320 11.99 2.48 -31.99
CA ARG A 320 11.50 2.96 -33.31
C ARG A 320 10.18 2.31 -33.70
N SER A 321 9.99 1.01 -33.43
CA SER A 321 8.76 0.28 -33.77
C SER A 321 7.80 0.07 -32.60
N GLY A 322 8.23 0.32 -31.36
CA GLY A 322 7.50 -0.08 -30.15
C GLY A 322 7.63 -1.59 -29.82
N LEU A 323 8.40 -2.33 -30.63
CA LEU A 323 8.61 -3.77 -30.58
C LEU A 323 9.07 -4.28 -29.20
N HIS A 324 8.41 -5.23 -28.55
CA HIS A 324 9.04 -6.04 -27.49
C HIS A 324 9.41 -7.44 -27.99
N HIS A 325 10.61 -7.93 -27.67
CA HIS A 325 11.02 -9.31 -27.97
C HIS A 325 11.51 -10.05 -26.74
N TYR A 326 11.14 -11.33 -26.65
CA TYR A 326 11.47 -12.22 -25.53
C TYR A 326 12.13 -13.50 -26.03
N THR A 327 13.29 -13.84 -25.47
CA THR A 327 14.04 -15.04 -25.88
C THR A 327 14.87 -15.62 -24.74
N THR A 328 15.09 -16.94 -24.78
CA THR A 328 16.10 -17.64 -23.97
C THR A 328 17.48 -17.64 -24.64
N ASN A 329 17.56 -17.29 -25.93
CA ASN A 329 18.80 -17.26 -26.68
C ASN A 329 19.54 -15.93 -26.47
N LYS A 330 20.64 -15.98 -25.71
CA LYS A 330 21.49 -14.81 -25.45
C LYS A 330 22.08 -14.19 -26.72
N ALA A 331 22.42 -14.99 -27.74
CA ALA A 331 22.99 -14.48 -28.98
C ALA A 331 21.97 -13.69 -29.82
N GLU A 332 20.71 -14.15 -29.87
CA GLU A 332 19.59 -13.43 -30.49
C GLU A 332 19.37 -12.08 -29.79
N LYS A 333 19.35 -12.08 -28.44
CA LYS A 333 19.27 -10.86 -27.63
C LYS A 333 20.42 -9.89 -27.90
N ASP A 334 21.66 -10.37 -27.90
CA ASP A 334 22.85 -9.54 -28.11
C ASP A 334 22.92 -8.99 -29.55
N MET A 335 22.43 -9.75 -30.55
CA MET A 335 22.28 -9.27 -31.93
C MET A 335 21.25 -8.15 -32.04
N LEU A 336 20.08 -8.28 -31.42
CA LEU A 336 19.06 -7.22 -31.42
C LEU A 336 19.57 -5.94 -30.75
N VAL A 337 20.31 -6.06 -29.65
CA VAL A 337 20.94 -4.89 -28.99
C VAL A 337 21.99 -4.22 -29.90
N ARG A 338 22.81 -5.00 -30.63
CA ARG A 338 23.73 -4.46 -31.65
C ARG A 338 23.01 -3.74 -32.79
N LEU A 339 21.79 -4.18 -33.13
CA LEU A 339 20.89 -3.52 -34.10
C LEU A 339 20.10 -2.33 -33.49
N GLY A 340 20.45 -1.88 -32.29
CA GLY A 340 19.90 -0.66 -31.66
C GLY A 340 18.69 -0.87 -30.75
N TRP A 341 18.35 -2.11 -30.40
CA TRP A 341 17.31 -2.38 -29.39
C TRP A 341 17.84 -2.14 -27.97
N ARG A 342 16.98 -1.68 -27.06
CA ARG A 342 17.29 -1.51 -25.63
C ARG A 342 17.14 -2.85 -24.91
N ASP A 343 18.15 -3.27 -24.14
CA ASP A 343 17.99 -4.35 -23.15
C ASP A 343 17.24 -3.83 -21.93
N GLU A 344 16.21 -4.57 -21.50
CA GLU A 344 15.38 -4.25 -20.33
C GLU A 344 15.45 -5.33 -19.25
N SER A 345 16.35 -6.30 -19.43
CA SER A 345 16.58 -7.40 -18.48
C SER A 345 17.20 -6.87 -17.19
N THR A 346 16.49 -6.96 -16.06
CA THR A 346 17.01 -6.49 -14.76
C THR A 346 17.84 -7.58 -14.08
N LYS A 347 19.06 -7.25 -13.65
CA LYS A 347 20.02 -8.23 -13.08
C LYS A 347 20.29 -9.45 -13.98
N GLY A 348 20.23 -9.27 -15.30
CA GLY A 348 20.59 -10.28 -16.30
C GLY A 348 19.46 -11.16 -16.83
N ALA A 349 18.20 -10.96 -16.41
CA ALA A 349 17.03 -11.57 -17.04
C ALA A 349 15.79 -10.68 -16.89
N SER A 350 14.76 -10.88 -17.71
CA SER A 350 13.42 -10.35 -17.44
C SER A 350 12.68 -11.26 -16.46
N PHE A 351 12.77 -12.59 -16.67
CA PHE A 351 12.23 -13.62 -15.79
C PHE A 351 12.97 -14.96 -15.98
N ILE A 352 12.78 -15.91 -15.07
CA ILE A 352 13.49 -17.20 -15.05
C ILE A 352 12.51 -18.37 -15.28
N THR A 353 12.83 -19.20 -16.26
CA THR A 353 12.04 -20.36 -16.69
C THR A 353 12.83 -21.66 -16.44
N VAL A 354 12.32 -22.82 -16.82
CA VAL A 354 12.98 -24.12 -16.55
C VAL A 354 13.35 -24.88 -17.82
N ALA A 355 14.28 -25.82 -17.70
CA ALA A 355 14.70 -26.68 -18.80
C ALA A 355 13.58 -27.63 -19.28
N LYS A 356 13.58 -27.94 -20.58
CA LYS A 356 12.73 -28.98 -21.18
C LYS A 356 12.87 -30.29 -20.42
N GLY A 357 11.74 -30.94 -20.11
CA GLY A 357 11.70 -32.18 -19.33
C GLY A 357 11.60 -31.99 -17.81
N THR A 358 11.59 -30.75 -17.30
CA THR A 358 11.27 -30.48 -15.89
C THR A 358 9.84 -30.94 -15.56
N ALA A 359 9.68 -31.69 -14.47
CA ALA A 359 8.39 -32.22 -14.04
C ALA A 359 7.34 -31.11 -13.85
N GLY A 360 6.16 -31.30 -14.45
CA GLY A 360 5.04 -30.35 -14.41
C GLY A 360 5.22 -29.07 -15.23
N ALA A 361 6.36 -28.86 -15.89
CA ALA A 361 6.59 -27.65 -16.70
C ALA A 361 5.82 -27.71 -18.02
N LYS A 362 5.16 -26.59 -18.39
CA LYS A 362 4.31 -26.49 -19.58
C LYS A 362 5.00 -25.68 -20.68
N PRO A 363 4.90 -26.09 -21.96
CA PRO A 363 5.51 -25.36 -23.07
C PRO A 363 4.82 -24.00 -23.28
N VAL A 364 5.61 -22.94 -23.39
CA VAL A 364 5.18 -21.64 -23.90
C VAL A 364 5.51 -21.59 -25.39
N TYR A 365 4.47 -21.54 -26.22
CA TYR A 365 4.57 -21.41 -27.67
C TYR A 365 4.92 -19.98 -28.07
N ARG A 366 5.57 -19.81 -29.22
CA ARG A 366 5.88 -18.50 -29.84
C ARG A 366 5.30 -18.44 -31.25
N GLU A 367 4.63 -17.34 -31.56
CA GLU A 367 4.08 -17.05 -32.88
C GLU A 367 4.57 -15.69 -33.37
N TYR A 368 4.91 -15.58 -34.66
CA TYR A 368 5.39 -14.36 -35.29
C TYR A 368 4.45 -13.89 -36.41
N ASN A 369 3.99 -12.63 -36.32
CA ASN A 369 3.22 -12.00 -37.38
C ASN A 369 4.16 -11.33 -38.40
N ARG A 370 4.37 -11.99 -39.54
CA ARG A 370 5.22 -11.49 -40.64
C ARG A 370 4.73 -10.16 -41.25
N ARG A 371 3.48 -9.76 -41.03
CA ARG A 371 2.90 -8.51 -41.57
C ARG A 371 3.11 -7.31 -40.66
N THR A 372 3.07 -7.50 -39.34
CA THR A 372 3.16 -6.39 -38.37
C THR A 372 4.48 -6.34 -37.60
N GLY A 373 5.22 -7.45 -37.54
CA GLY A 373 6.43 -7.58 -36.72
C GLY A 373 6.17 -8.08 -35.29
N ASN A 374 4.90 -8.20 -34.89
CA ASN A 374 4.50 -8.58 -33.53
C ASN A 374 4.81 -10.05 -33.26
N HIS A 375 5.06 -10.35 -31.99
CA HIS A 375 5.17 -11.70 -31.48
C HIS A 375 4.13 -11.95 -30.38
N ASN A 376 3.66 -13.19 -30.28
CA ASN A 376 2.89 -13.67 -29.14
C ASN A 376 3.65 -14.81 -28.46
N TRP A 377 3.44 -14.93 -27.15
CA TRP A 377 3.87 -16.05 -26.33
C TRP A 377 2.71 -16.54 -25.47
N THR A 378 2.44 -17.84 -25.47
CA THR A 378 1.28 -18.40 -24.76
C THR A 378 1.47 -19.82 -24.22
N LEU A 379 0.87 -20.09 -23.06
CA LEU A 379 0.65 -21.46 -22.57
C LEU A 379 -0.58 -22.13 -23.20
N ASN A 380 -1.47 -21.37 -23.85
CA ASN A 380 -2.70 -21.88 -24.42
C ASN A 380 -2.46 -22.40 -25.84
N LYS A 381 -2.37 -23.73 -26.00
CA LYS A 381 -2.20 -24.36 -27.31
C LYS A 381 -3.33 -24.00 -28.29
N ALA A 382 -4.57 -23.81 -27.84
CA ALA A 382 -5.66 -23.42 -28.72
C ALA A 382 -5.50 -21.99 -29.26
N GLU A 383 -4.88 -21.09 -28.49
CA GLU A 383 -4.51 -19.74 -28.96
C GLU A 383 -3.40 -19.80 -30.01
N HIS A 384 -2.36 -20.63 -29.76
CA HIS A 384 -1.30 -20.92 -30.74
C HIS A 384 -1.87 -21.46 -32.06
N ASP A 385 -2.63 -22.55 -32.00
CA ASP A 385 -3.23 -23.22 -33.17
C ASP A 385 -4.13 -22.25 -33.96
N MET A 386 -4.89 -21.40 -33.26
CA MET A 386 -5.75 -20.39 -33.87
C MET A 386 -4.96 -19.29 -34.58
N LEU A 387 -3.91 -18.72 -33.95
CA LEU A 387 -3.07 -17.69 -34.57
C LEU A 387 -2.34 -18.23 -35.81
N VAL A 388 -1.84 -19.47 -35.75
CA VAL A 388 -1.21 -20.14 -36.90
C VAL A 388 -2.21 -20.32 -38.04
N ARG A 389 -3.45 -20.75 -37.74
CA ARG A 389 -4.53 -20.85 -38.74
C ARG A 389 -4.91 -19.50 -39.36
N LEU A 390 -4.77 -18.40 -38.61
CA LEU A 390 -4.95 -17.02 -39.10
C LEU A 390 -3.71 -16.48 -39.86
N GLY A 391 -2.72 -17.32 -40.16
CA GLY A 391 -1.56 -16.96 -40.99
C GLY A 391 -0.36 -16.39 -40.22
N TRP A 392 -0.34 -16.48 -38.88
CA TRP A 392 0.87 -16.23 -38.11
C TRP A 392 1.85 -17.39 -38.31
N LYS A 393 3.15 -17.12 -38.29
CA LYS A 393 4.18 -18.16 -38.35
C LYS A 393 4.35 -18.74 -36.94
N GLY A 394 3.93 -19.98 -36.72
CA GLY A 394 4.28 -20.73 -35.52
C GLY A 394 5.78 -21.02 -35.50
N GLU A 395 6.47 -20.67 -34.41
CA GLU A 395 7.93 -20.84 -34.27
C GLU A 395 8.30 -21.93 -33.25
N GLY A 396 7.31 -22.68 -32.76
CA GLY A 396 7.49 -23.78 -31.81
C GLY A 396 7.47 -23.31 -30.36
N VAL A 397 8.16 -24.05 -29.49
CA VAL A 397 8.22 -23.79 -28.05
C VAL A 397 9.43 -22.92 -27.72
N ALA A 398 9.20 -21.72 -27.18
CA ALA A 398 10.27 -20.79 -26.81
C ALA A 398 10.89 -21.12 -25.44
N TRP A 399 10.10 -21.62 -24.50
CA TRP A 399 10.56 -22.14 -23.20
C TRP A 399 9.51 -22.99 -22.49
N TYR A 400 9.84 -23.52 -21.31
CA TYR A 400 8.96 -24.33 -20.48
C TYR A 400 8.71 -23.62 -19.15
N ALA A 401 7.51 -23.09 -18.94
CA ALA A 401 7.15 -22.45 -17.68
C ALA A 401 6.96 -23.49 -16.57
N PRO A 402 7.55 -23.31 -15.37
CA PRO A 402 7.36 -24.21 -14.24
C PRO A 402 5.90 -24.28 -13.76
N ALA A 403 5.54 -25.37 -13.08
CA ALA A 403 4.22 -25.55 -12.47
C ALA A 403 3.93 -24.54 -11.34
N SER A 404 4.97 -24.02 -10.69
CA SER A 404 4.90 -23.09 -9.56
C SER A 404 5.95 -21.98 -9.68
N GLY A 405 5.75 -20.90 -8.93
CA GLY A 405 6.63 -19.73 -8.98
C GLY A 405 5.84 -18.42 -8.91
N LYS A 406 6.53 -17.31 -9.17
CA LYS A 406 5.98 -15.96 -9.30
C LYS A 406 5.24 -15.80 -10.63
N ASN A 407 4.29 -14.89 -10.68
CA ASN A 407 3.54 -14.64 -11.92
C ASN A 407 4.39 -13.89 -12.96
N VAL A 408 4.21 -14.27 -14.23
CA VAL A 408 4.47 -13.39 -15.37
C VAL A 408 3.11 -12.97 -15.91
N TYR A 409 2.81 -11.68 -15.82
CA TYR A 409 1.57 -11.06 -16.27
C TYR A 409 1.67 -10.70 -17.76
N ARG A 410 0.59 -10.88 -18.52
CA ARG A 410 0.48 -10.49 -19.94
C ARG A 410 -0.44 -9.28 -20.10
N LEU A 411 0.01 -8.31 -20.88
CA LEU A 411 -0.78 -7.15 -21.31
C LEU A 411 -0.89 -7.16 -22.83
N TYR A 412 -2.02 -6.69 -23.36
CA TYR A 412 -2.30 -6.56 -24.78
C TYR A 412 -2.63 -5.11 -25.15
N ASN A 413 -1.95 -4.57 -26.16
CA ASN A 413 -2.29 -3.28 -26.75
C ASN A 413 -3.26 -3.48 -27.91
N ARG A 414 -4.51 -3.03 -27.76
CA ARG A 414 -5.53 -3.13 -28.82
C ARG A 414 -5.20 -2.35 -30.09
N ASN A 415 -4.36 -1.31 -29.99
CA ASN A 415 -4.08 -0.39 -31.09
C ASN A 415 -2.89 -0.84 -31.95
N SER A 416 -1.87 -1.45 -31.35
CA SER A 416 -0.69 -1.98 -32.08
C SER A 416 -0.68 -3.51 -32.21
N GLY A 417 -1.54 -4.22 -31.48
CA GLY A 417 -1.55 -5.68 -31.41
C GLY A 417 -0.40 -6.27 -30.58
N GLU A 418 0.36 -5.44 -29.85
CA GLU A 418 1.55 -5.87 -29.10
C GLU A 418 1.22 -6.51 -27.75
N HIS A 419 2.10 -7.40 -27.30
CA HIS A 419 2.04 -7.99 -25.97
C HIS A 419 3.27 -7.67 -25.11
N VAL A 420 3.03 -7.35 -23.83
CA VAL A 420 4.10 -7.17 -22.83
C VAL A 420 3.94 -8.21 -21.73
N TYR A 421 5.07 -8.81 -21.33
CA TYR A 421 5.17 -9.85 -20.31
C TYR A 421 6.09 -9.37 -19.20
N THR A 422 5.59 -9.34 -17.96
CA THR A 422 6.34 -8.79 -16.83
C THR A 422 6.06 -9.53 -15.52
N MET A 423 7.07 -9.64 -14.66
CA MET A 423 6.89 -10.07 -13.27
C MET A 423 6.49 -8.92 -12.34
N SER A 424 6.61 -7.67 -12.79
CA SER A 424 6.27 -6.49 -12.01
C SER A 424 4.78 -6.20 -12.12
N TYR A 425 4.03 -6.51 -11.06
CA TYR A 425 2.63 -6.10 -10.99
C TYR A 425 2.45 -4.56 -10.99
N GLY A 426 3.49 -3.82 -10.57
CA GLY A 426 3.54 -2.36 -10.71
C GLY A 426 3.62 -1.91 -12.18
N GLU A 427 4.44 -2.57 -13.00
CA GLU A 427 4.50 -2.33 -14.45
C GLU A 427 3.18 -2.73 -15.11
N TYR A 428 2.60 -3.88 -14.71
CA TYR A 428 1.29 -4.34 -15.18
C TYR A 428 0.18 -3.30 -14.95
N VAL A 429 -0.01 -2.83 -13.72
CA VAL A 429 -1.04 -1.81 -13.41
C VAL A 429 -0.72 -0.46 -14.05
N ALA A 430 0.55 -0.06 -14.15
CA ALA A 430 0.94 1.18 -14.82
C ALA A 430 0.63 1.16 -16.32
N VAL A 431 0.93 0.05 -17.00
CA VAL A 431 0.67 -0.13 -18.44
C VAL A 431 -0.84 -0.28 -18.71
N GLN A 432 -1.61 -0.88 -17.79
CA GLN A 432 -3.08 -0.82 -17.83
C GLN A 432 -3.64 0.61 -17.74
N ARG A 433 -3.11 1.45 -16.83
CA ARG A 433 -3.48 2.88 -16.73
C ARG A 433 -3.09 3.67 -17.97
N ALA A 434 -2.07 3.23 -18.72
CA ALA A 434 -1.71 3.74 -20.04
C ALA A 434 -2.59 3.20 -21.18
N GLY A 435 -3.74 2.57 -20.88
CA GLY A 435 -4.75 2.15 -21.86
C GLY A 435 -4.58 0.74 -22.43
N TRP A 436 -3.58 -0.04 -21.97
CA TRP A 436 -3.43 -1.44 -22.39
C TRP A 436 -4.42 -2.34 -21.64
N ARG A 437 -4.85 -3.42 -22.29
CA ARG A 437 -5.65 -4.46 -21.64
C ARG A 437 -4.74 -5.36 -20.82
N GLY A 438 -4.95 -5.42 -19.50
CA GLY A 438 -4.37 -6.48 -18.67
C GLY A 438 -5.09 -7.80 -18.94
N GLU A 439 -4.35 -8.86 -19.25
CA GLU A 439 -4.89 -10.20 -19.54
C GLU A 439 -4.59 -11.22 -18.44
N GLY A 440 -4.13 -10.75 -17.28
CA GLY A 440 -3.85 -11.58 -16.12
C GLY A 440 -2.49 -12.28 -16.18
N VAL A 441 -2.41 -13.43 -15.52
CA VAL A 441 -1.18 -14.24 -15.43
C VAL A 441 -1.08 -15.16 -16.64
N ALA A 442 -0.04 -14.99 -17.46
CA ALA A 442 0.19 -15.88 -18.60
C ALA A 442 0.90 -17.18 -18.19
N TRP A 443 1.86 -17.12 -17.25
CA TRP A 443 2.52 -18.30 -16.69
C TRP A 443 3.26 -17.99 -15.37
N LYS A 444 3.94 -19.01 -14.82
CA LYS A 444 4.82 -18.90 -13.65
C LYS A 444 6.30 -18.82 -14.05
N SER A 445 7.11 -18.15 -13.24
CA SER A 445 8.57 -18.01 -13.32
C SER A 445 9.16 -18.30 -11.94
N LEU A 446 10.40 -18.80 -11.88
CA LEU A 446 11.12 -18.99 -10.61
C LEU A 446 11.41 -17.64 -9.88
#